data_AF-A0A5E7SRF7-F1
#
_entry.id   AF-A0A5E7SRF7-F1
#
_cell.length_a   1.000
_cell.length_b   1.000
_cell.length_c   1.000
_cell.angle_alpha   90.00
_cell.angle_beta   90.00
_cell.angle_gamma   90.00
#
_symmetry.space_group_name_H-M   'P 1'
#
loop_
_entity.id
_entity.type
_entity.pdbx_description
1 polymer ?
#
loop_
_entity_poly.entity_id
_entity_poly.type
_entity_poly.pdbx_seq_one_letter_code
_entity_poly.pdbx_strand_id
1 'polypeptide(L)'
;MLGYYAQYSQHYITTLMIFTTLFFALPIFIAPIAWARAMRWTIPEHQHLAIYFGRCLGAFILVVEVAMLRSATTGTSFSYAFDMLFVVFALMFAVHVYGALKRIQPITETLEIGFWMILFVLNTLFYPGASITL
;
A
#
# COMPACT_ATOMS: atom_id res chain seq x y z
N MET A 1 12.37 17.24 5.45
CA MET A 1 11.61 18.38 4.91
C MET A 1 10.52 17.82 4.02
N LEU A 2 9.29 18.33 4.12
CA LEU A 2 8.20 17.94 3.21
C LEU A 2 8.58 18.32 1.78
N GLY A 3 8.37 17.41 0.82
CA GLY A 3 8.59 17.69 -0.60
C GLY A 3 10.03 17.98 -0.98
N TYR A 4 11.02 17.46 -0.24
CA TYR A 4 12.45 17.63 -0.57
C TYR A 4 12.81 17.13 -1.98
N TYR A 5 12.05 16.18 -2.51
CA TYR A 5 12.17 15.62 -3.86
C TYR A 5 10.88 15.81 -4.69
N ALA A 6 10.14 16.89 -4.48
CA ALA A 6 8.86 17.15 -5.16
C ALA A 6 8.95 17.16 -6.70
N GLN A 7 10.11 17.52 -7.27
CA GLN A 7 10.33 17.44 -8.73
C GLN A 7 10.23 16.00 -9.29
N TYR A 8 10.33 14.98 -8.42
CA TYR A 8 10.21 13.58 -8.77
C TYR A 8 8.88 12.95 -8.32
N SER A 9 7.89 13.74 -7.87
CA SER A 9 6.60 13.23 -7.38
C SER A 9 5.90 12.32 -8.39
N GLN A 10 5.90 12.69 -9.68
CA GLN A 10 5.29 11.89 -10.73
C GLN A 10 6.03 10.55 -10.91
N HIS A 11 7.36 10.56 -10.96
CA HIS A 11 8.15 9.32 -11.06
C HIS A 11 7.93 8.41 -9.86
N TYR A 12 7.90 8.97 -8.66
CA TYR A 12 7.63 8.24 -7.43
C TYR A 12 6.24 7.58 -7.46
N ILE A 13 5.17 8.35 -7.71
CA ILE A 13 3.80 7.81 -7.67
C ILE A 13 3.54 6.80 -8.78
N THR A 14 4.10 7.00 -9.99
CA THR A 14 4.00 6.03 -11.08
C THR A 14 4.74 4.74 -10.73
N THR A 15 5.94 4.84 -10.17
CA THR A 15 6.73 3.67 -9.76
C THR A 15 5.99 2.90 -8.69
N LEU A 16 5.57 3.58 -7.62
CA LEU A 16 4.81 3.00 -6.52
C LEU A 16 3.58 2.25 -7.05
N MET A 17 2.74 2.91 -7.84
CA MET A 17 1.53 2.32 -8.45
C MET A 17 1.82 1.06 -9.26
N ILE A 18 2.84 1.06 -10.12
CA ILE A 18 3.19 -0.13 -10.91
C ILE A 18 3.56 -1.30 -9.98
N PHE A 19 4.41 -1.05 -8.99
CA PHE A 19 4.83 -2.10 -8.06
C PHE A 19 3.68 -2.61 -7.19
N THR A 20 2.90 -1.71 -6.59
CA THR A 20 1.79 -2.11 -5.72
C THR A 20 0.68 -2.79 -6.52
N THR A 21 0.41 -2.36 -7.75
CA THR A 21 -0.53 -3.05 -8.66
C THR A 21 -0.08 -4.48 -8.96
N LEU A 22 1.17 -4.67 -9.37
CA LEU A 22 1.66 -5.97 -9.86
C LEU A 22 1.92 -6.99 -8.75
N PHE A 23 2.42 -6.55 -7.59
CA PHE A 23 2.86 -7.45 -6.53
C PHE A 23 1.88 -7.57 -5.36
N PHE A 24 0.94 -6.62 -5.22
CA PHE A 24 -0.04 -6.63 -4.14
C PHE A 24 -1.47 -6.63 -4.68
N ALA A 25 -1.91 -5.58 -5.38
CA ALA A 25 -3.31 -5.40 -5.75
C ALA A 25 -3.86 -6.56 -6.59
N LEU A 26 -3.23 -6.85 -7.74
CA LEU A 26 -3.69 -7.90 -8.66
C LEU A 26 -3.54 -9.31 -8.06
N PRO A 27 -2.41 -9.70 -7.45
CA PRO A 27 -2.29 -11.01 -6.84
C PRO A 27 -3.29 -11.26 -5.71
N ILE A 28 -3.51 -10.28 -4.83
CA ILE A 28 -4.48 -10.37 -3.73
C ILE A 28 -5.91 -10.46 -4.27
N PHE A 29 -6.23 -9.67 -5.30
CA PHE A 29 -7.57 -9.66 -5.91
C PHE A 29 -7.89 -10.94 -6.68
N ILE A 30 -6.94 -11.46 -7.46
CA ILE A 30 -7.19 -12.61 -8.35
C ILE A 30 -7.01 -13.93 -7.61
N ALA A 31 -5.91 -14.07 -6.86
CA ALA A 31 -5.46 -15.33 -6.27
C ALA A 31 -4.99 -15.16 -4.81
N PRO A 32 -5.87 -14.75 -3.88
CA PRO A 32 -5.49 -14.38 -2.51
C PRO A 32 -4.77 -15.49 -1.74
N ILE A 33 -5.15 -16.76 -1.93
CA ILE A 33 -4.51 -17.90 -1.26
C ILE A 33 -3.09 -18.16 -1.79
N ALA A 34 -2.85 -17.96 -3.09
CA ALA A 34 -1.52 -18.09 -3.66
C ALA A 34 -0.60 -16.98 -3.16
N TRP A 35 -1.11 -15.74 -3.11
CA TRP A 35 -0.40 -14.60 -2.53
C TRP A 35 -0.10 -14.81 -1.04
N ALA A 36 -1.09 -15.22 -0.25
CA ALA A 36 -0.91 -15.49 1.18
C ALA A 36 0.16 -16.56 1.42
N ARG A 37 0.18 -17.62 0.60
CA ARG A 37 1.22 -18.66 0.66
C ARG A 37 2.61 -18.10 0.34
N ALA A 38 2.74 -17.26 -0.68
CA ALA A 38 3.99 -16.59 -1.02
C ALA A 38 4.48 -15.70 0.14
N MET A 39 3.54 -15.06 0.83
CA MET A 39 3.77 -14.28 2.05
C MET A 39 3.91 -15.13 3.32
N ARG A 40 4.07 -16.45 3.18
CA ARG A 40 4.33 -17.41 4.27
C ARG A 40 3.21 -17.51 5.31
N TRP A 41 1.98 -17.15 4.96
CA TRP A 41 0.83 -17.42 5.80
C TRP A 41 0.53 -18.92 5.86
N THR A 42 0.17 -19.39 7.05
CA THR A 42 -0.44 -20.72 7.22
C THR A 42 -1.85 -20.67 6.62
N ILE A 43 -2.11 -21.52 5.62
CA ILE A 43 -3.38 -21.52 4.91
C ILE A 43 -4.42 -22.31 5.74
N PRO A 44 -5.59 -21.72 6.04
CA PRO A 44 -6.64 -22.44 6.76
C PRO A 44 -7.24 -23.57 5.92
N GLU A 45 -7.80 -24.58 6.58
CA GLU A 45 -8.53 -25.67 5.92
C GLU A 45 -9.75 -25.14 5.15
N HIS A 46 -10.53 -24.24 5.78
CA HIS A 46 -11.64 -23.55 5.15
C HIS A 46 -11.22 -22.18 4.60
N GLN A 47 -11.13 -22.06 3.28
CA GLN A 47 -10.52 -20.90 2.62
C GLN A 47 -11.51 -19.83 2.16
N HIS A 48 -12.81 -20.11 2.15
CA HIS A 48 -13.81 -19.20 1.58
C HIS A 48 -13.80 -17.79 2.20
N LEU A 49 -13.65 -17.71 3.53
CA LEU A 49 -13.60 -16.43 4.23
C LEU A 49 -12.34 -15.64 3.88
N ALA A 50 -11.18 -16.31 3.83
CA ALA A 50 -9.91 -15.70 3.45
C ALA A 50 -9.92 -15.24 1.98
N ILE A 51 -10.53 -16.01 1.08
CA ILE A 51 -10.72 -15.64 -0.32
C ILE A 51 -11.61 -14.38 -0.41
N TYR A 52 -12.74 -14.37 0.30
CA TYR A 52 -13.67 -13.24 0.29
C TYR A 52 -12.98 -11.95 0.77
N PHE A 53 -12.38 -11.97 1.97
CA PHE A 53 -11.70 -10.79 2.49
C PHE A 53 -10.48 -10.39 1.68
N GLY A 54 -9.69 -11.35 1.17
CA GLY A 54 -8.56 -11.07 0.29
C GLY A 54 -9.01 -10.33 -0.96
N ARG A 55 -10.09 -10.78 -1.63
CA ARG A 55 -10.64 -10.10 -2.79
C ARG A 55 -11.15 -8.69 -2.47
N CYS A 56 -11.83 -8.51 -1.35
CA CYS A 56 -12.26 -7.20 -0.89
C CYS A 56 -11.06 -6.26 -0.69
N LEU A 57 -10.03 -6.71 0.02
CA LEU A 57 -8.80 -5.94 0.23
C LEU A 57 -8.13 -5.58 -1.11
N GLY A 58 -7.96 -6.55 -2.01
CA GLY A 58 -7.41 -6.32 -3.35
C GLY A 58 -8.20 -5.28 -4.15
N ALA A 59 -9.54 -5.30 -4.06
CA ALA A 59 -10.39 -4.31 -4.70
C ALA A 59 -10.18 -2.90 -4.14
N PHE A 60 -10.05 -2.74 -2.82
CA PHE A 60 -9.74 -1.45 -2.20
C PHE A 60 -8.35 -0.95 -2.59
N ILE A 61 -7.35 -1.84 -2.67
CA ILE A 61 -6.02 -1.47 -3.19
C ILE A 61 -6.17 -0.97 -4.64
N LEU A 62 -6.91 -1.67 -5.51
CA LEU A 62 -7.14 -1.23 -6.89
C LEU A 62 -7.81 0.16 -6.99
N VAL A 63 -8.69 0.53 -6.06
CA VAL A 63 -9.24 1.90 -5.99
C VAL A 63 -8.14 2.93 -5.72
N VAL A 64 -7.22 2.63 -4.80
CA VAL A 64 -6.03 3.45 -4.53
C VAL A 64 -5.14 3.55 -5.78
N GLU A 65 -4.93 2.43 -6.48
CA GLU A 65 -4.18 2.39 -7.75
C GLU A 65 -4.79 3.31 -8.81
N VAL A 66 -6.12 3.34 -8.93
CA VAL A 66 -6.81 4.24 -9.89
C VAL A 66 -6.59 5.71 -9.54
N ALA A 67 -6.59 6.08 -8.26
CA ALA A 67 -6.30 7.45 -7.84
C ALA A 67 -4.84 7.85 -8.15
N MET A 68 -3.89 6.93 -7.95
CA MET A 68 -2.50 7.12 -8.36
C MET A 68 -2.35 7.23 -9.88
N LEU A 69 -3.01 6.36 -10.64
CA LEU A 69 -3.01 6.37 -12.11
C LEU A 69 -3.54 7.70 -12.65
N ARG A 70 -4.66 8.17 -12.09
CA ARG A 70 -5.23 9.47 -12.46
C ARG A 70 -4.21 10.58 -12.23
N SER A 71 -3.62 10.63 -11.03
CA SER A 71 -2.60 11.63 -10.69
C SER A 71 -1.39 11.58 -11.63
N ALA A 72 -0.90 10.37 -11.95
CA ALA A 72 0.25 10.14 -12.82
C ALA A 72 0.01 10.54 -14.29
N THR A 73 -1.22 10.36 -14.79
CA THR A 73 -1.56 10.54 -16.21
C THR A 73 -2.11 11.94 -16.52
N THR A 74 -2.81 12.56 -15.58
CA THR A 74 -3.38 13.90 -15.80
C THR A 74 -2.48 15.02 -15.29
N GLY A 75 -1.48 14.71 -14.45
CA GLY A 75 -0.61 15.72 -13.82
C GLY A 75 -1.34 16.64 -12.84
N THR A 76 -2.61 16.35 -12.54
CA THR A 76 -3.47 17.13 -11.64
C THR A 76 -3.75 16.34 -10.37
N SER A 77 -3.93 17.03 -9.24
CA SER A 77 -4.31 16.43 -7.95
C SER A 77 -3.32 15.43 -7.35
N PHE A 78 -2.01 15.55 -7.62
CA PHE A 78 -1.00 14.70 -6.96
C PHE A 78 -1.15 14.71 -5.44
N SER A 79 -1.39 15.88 -4.83
CA SER A 79 -1.54 16.00 -3.37
C SER A 79 -2.63 15.08 -2.82
N TYR A 80 -3.76 14.91 -3.52
CA TYR A 80 -4.84 14.03 -3.07
C TYR A 80 -4.42 12.57 -2.99
N ALA A 81 -3.74 12.04 -4.02
CA ALA A 81 -3.27 10.66 -3.98
C ALA A 81 -2.19 10.46 -2.91
N PHE A 82 -1.30 11.44 -2.72
CA PHE A 82 -0.31 11.40 -1.64
C PHE A 82 -0.96 11.48 -0.25
N ASP A 83 -1.99 12.30 -0.05
CA ASP A 83 -2.75 12.42 1.19
C ASP A 83 -3.43 11.09 1.53
N MET A 84 -4.09 10.46 0.55
CA MET A 84 -4.66 9.13 0.70
C MET A 84 -3.59 8.09 1.04
N LEU A 85 -2.42 8.14 0.42
CA LEU A 85 -1.30 7.24 0.72
C LEU A 85 -0.75 7.43 2.14
N PHE A 86 -0.72 8.64 2.70
CA PHE A 86 -0.36 8.83 4.11
C PHE A 86 -1.30 8.06 5.03
N VAL A 87 -2.60 8.11 4.77
CA VAL A 87 -3.60 7.38 5.54
C VAL A 87 -3.41 5.88 5.38
N VAL A 88 -3.22 5.38 4.15
CA VAL A 88 -2.96 3.96 3.88
C VAL A 88 -1.72 3.49 4.64
N PHE A 89 -0.58 4.19 4.51
CA PHE A 89 0.67 3.77 5.13
C PHE A 89 0.62 3.82 6.65
N ALA A 90 -0.05 4.82 7.24
CA ALA A 90 -0.23 4.90 8.68
C ALA A 90 -1.13 3.77 9.22
N LEU A 91 -2.25 3.48 8.54
CA LEU A 91 -3.16 2.41 8.94
C LEU A 91 -2.53 1.04 8.76
N MET A 92 -1.84 0.80 7.63
CA MET A 92 -1.12 -0.45 7.41
C MET A 92 0.00 -0.64 8.44
N PHE A 93 0.79 0.40 8.73
CA PHE A 93 1.76 0.36 9.83
C PHE A 93 1.10 -0.09 11.15
N ALA A 94 -0.05 0.51 11.52
CA ALA A 94 -0.77 0.15 12.73
C ALA A 94 -1.27 -1.30 12.74
N VAL A 95 -1.84 -1.78 11.63
CA VAL A 95 -2.31 -3.18 11.48
C VAL A 95 -1.17 -4.17 11.66
N HIS A 96 -0.02 -3.91 11.05
CA HIS A 96 1.13 -4.82 11.12
C HIS A 96 1.84 -4.77 12.48
N VAL A 97 1.89 -3.60 13.13
CA VAL A 97 2.34 -3.50 14.53
C VAL A 97 1.43 -4.33 15.44
N TYR A 98 0.10 -4.18 15.28
CA TYR A 98 -0.86 -4.95 16.06
C TYR A 98 -0.66 -6.46 15.85
N GLY A 99 -0.55 -6.93 14.60
CA GLY A 99 -0.36 -8.34 14.30
C GLY A 99 0.97 -8.90 14.80
N ALA A 100 2.06 -8.12 14.77
CA ALA A 100 3.34 -8.50 15.35
C ALA A 100 3.29 -8.59 16.89
N LEU A 101 2.65 -7.62 17.57
CA LEU A 101 2.46 -7.66 19.02
C LEU A 101 1.64 -8.87 19.47
N LYS A 102 0.63 -9.24 18.67
CA LYS A 102 -0.20 -10.44 18.91
C LYS A 102 0.44 -11.74 18.42
N ARG A 103 1.56 -11.66 17.70
CA ARG A 103 2.26 -12.82 17.10
C ARG A 103 1.35 -13.67 16.20
N ILE A 104 0.47 -13.01 15.45
CA ILE A 104 -0.52 -13.67 14.56
C ILE A 104 -0.17 -13.54 13.07
N GLN A 105 1.01 -13.01 12.74
CA GLN A 105 1.45 -12.82 11.36
C GLN A 105 2.83 -13.44 11.13
N PRO A 106 3.14 -13.93 9.92
CA PRO A 106 4.46 -14.44 9.58
C PRO A 106 5.50 -13.31 9.53
N ILE A 107 6.79 -13.70 9.55
CA ILE A 107 7.92 -12.75 9.55
C ILE A 107 7.91 -11.80 8.34
N THR A 108 7.40 -12.23 7.18
CA THR A 108 7.16 -11.39 5.99
C THR A 108 6.33 -10.16 6.34
N GLU A 109 5.22 -10.34 7.05
CA GLU A 109 4.32 -9.26 7.47
C GLU A 109 4.92 -8.43 8.61
N THR A 110 5.77 -9.02 9.46
CA THR A 110 6.52 -8.27 10.48
C THR A 110 7.55 -7.33 9.86
N LEU A 111 8.22 -7.75 8.78
CA LEU A 111 9.11 -6.88 8.02
C LEU A 111 8.33 -5.73 7.35
N GLU A 112 7.06 -5.93 7.04
CA GLU A 112 6.24 -4.86 6.47
C GLU A 112 6.04 -3.67 7.40
N ILE A 113 6.22 -3.80 8.73
CA ILE A 113 6.23 -2.65 9.64
C ILE A 113 7.27 -1.61 9.20
N GLY A 114 8.50 -2.08 8.90
CA GLY A 114 9.56 -1.22 8.41
C GLY A 114 9.26 -0.69 7.01
N PHE A 115 8.70 -1.54 6.14
CA PHE A 115 8.28 -1.16 4.79
C PHE A 115 7.27 -0.01 4.80
N TRP A 116 6.18 -0.11 5.59
CA TRP A 116 5.15 0.92 5.69
C TRP A 116 5.72 2.23 6.25
N MET A 117 6.63 2.15 7.22
CA MET A 117 7.32 3.34 7.73
C MET A 117 8.22 3.99 6.67
N ILE A 118 8.96 3.19 5.89
CA ILE A 118 9.79 3.69 4.80
C ILE A 118 8.90 4.36 3.74
N LEU A 119 7.81 3.72 3.32
CA LEU A 119 6.87 4.31 2.37
C LEU A 119 6.26 5.61 2.88
N PHE A 120 5.91 5.70 4.17
CA PHE A 120 5.45 6.94 4.78
C PHE A 120 6.49 8.07 4.64
N VAL A 121 7.76 7.78 4.98
CA VAL A 121 8.86 8.74 4.85
C VAL A 121 9.09 9.13 3.39
N LEU A 122 9.11 8.16 2.47
CA LEU A 122 9.26 8.45 1.03
C LEU A 122 8.09 9.32 0.54
N ASN A 123 6.85 9.04 0.95
CA ASN A 123 5.70 9.86 0.62
C ASN A 123 5.84 11.30 1.12
N THR A 124 6.43 11.51 2.30
CA THR A 124 6.79 12.86 2.80
C THR A 124 7.88 13.52 1.95
N LEU A 125 8.92 12.79 1.57
CA LEU A 125 10.04 13.35 0.79
C LEU A 125 9.62 13.72 -0.63
N PHE A 126 8.77 12.92 -1.27
CA PHE A 126 8.29 13.14 -2.63
C PHE A 126 6.97 13.91 -2.69
N TYR A 127 6.46 14.42 -1.57
CA TYR A 127 5.18 15.15 -1.55
C TYR A 127 5.21 16.36 -2.50
N PRO A 128 4.19 16.56 -3.35
CA PRO A 128 4.20 17.56 -4.43
C PRO A 128 3.88 19.00 -3.96
N GLY A 129 3.85 19.27 -2.66
CA GLY A 129 3.39 20.55 -2.09
C GLY A 129 4.19 21.02 -0.88
N ALA A 130 3.96 22.27 -0.48
CA ALA A 130 4.63 22.90 0.68
C ALA A 130 3.94 22.60 2.03
N SER A 131 2.71 22.07 2.00
CA SER A 131 1.94 21.68 3.18
C SER A 131 1.03 20.51 2.86
N ILE A 132 0.82 19.62 3.83
CA ILE A 132 -0.14 18.51 3.72
C ILE A 132 -1.55 19.08 3.71
N THR A 133 -2.40 18.60 2.78
CA THR A 133 -3.74 19.17 2.53
C THR A 133 -4.91 18.34 3.07
N LEU A 134 -4.62 17.15 3.66
CA LEU A 134 -5.57 16.15 4.20
C LEU A 134 -6.97 16.68 4.54
#